data_AF-A0A955AC19-F1
#
_entry.id   AF-A0A955AC19-F1
#
_cell.length_a   1.000
_cell.length_b   1.000
_cell.length_c   1.000
_cell.angle_alpha   90.00
_cell.angle_beta   90.00
_cell.angle_gamma   90.00
#
_symmetry.space_group_name_H-M   'P 1'
#
loop_
_entity.id
_entity.type
_entity.pdbx_description
1 polymer ?
#
loop_
_entity_poly.entity_id
_entity_poly.type
_entity_poly.pdbx_seq_one_letter_code
_entity_poly.pdbx_strand_id
1 'polypeptide(L)'
;MNPYPPHSMIRCFSTTAFSLAVILTCPTSLRAQQAAEPVVAKMEMKLTLGEKVLDTIEKGDLLTVLEVRDKSYLIQTFSGHKGAVANVTVAKLAEAAPIYDELIEKSPEDGRLYTLRASCHWAVGDTEQALADFDKAIEMGYDEGHAFASRGLFHAAMRNYDKAIEDYSEAVRRDPKDAVPLVNRAAVNMSTGKYESAVEDYTRAIELSPDNPILYTQRAIALKLLGKLDEAVAGYDKAIELADKDISTWMGRGFIKFQLGKYEAAIEDFSHVIELSPESAVAINNRGYNYQMLGKESEALADYTRAVELAPKYLLALQNKAWLLTTAKDEMVRDPAKAIATATAACEISQYKDFSDLTLLAAAHGSAGEFETAIGWQEKSLELAMEEQMPIAQKLIALYQEEKPFDPKLLESDPAPEAKPTTQ
;
A
#
# COMPACT_ATOMS: atom_id res chain seq x y z
N MET A 1 16.25 18.52 16.23
CA MET A 1 16.62 17.44 15.29
C MET A 1 16.74 16.17 16.11
N ASN A 2 15.89 15.18 15.87
CA ASN A 2 15.88 13.92 16.60
C ASN A 2 17.01 13.02 16.06
N PRO A 3 18.03 12.61 16.83
CA PRO A 3 19.13 11.79 16.32
C PRO A 3 18.83 10.29 16.34
N TYR A 4 17.65 9.89 16.81
CA TYR A 4 17.13 8.54 16.62
C TYR A 4 15.87 8.62 15.74
N PRO A 5 16.02 8.86 14.43
CA PRO A 5 15.03 8.31 13.52
C PRO A 5 15.02 6.79 13.73
N PRO A 6 13.85 6.13 13.77
CA PRO A 6 13.80 4.68 13.66
C PRO A 6 14.31 4.29 12.25
N HIS A 7 15.63 4.18 12.09
CA HIS A 7 16.29 3.57 10.95
C HIS A 7 16.14 2.03 11.06
N SER A 8 14.89 1.59 10.99
CA SER A 8 14.50 0.22 10.66
C SER A 8 13.23 0.19 9.77
N MET A 9 12.79 1.35 9.25
CA MET A 9 11.79 1.42 8.18
C MET A 9 12.47 1.48 6.79
N ILE A 10 13.04 0.36 6.34
CA ILE A 10 13.14 -0.09 4.93
C ILE A 10 13.65 -1.53 5.02
N ARG A 11 12.74 -2.50 5.09
CA ARG A 11 12.93 -3.92 4.75
C ARG A 11 11.59 -4.66 4.91
N CYS A 12 10.62 -4.33 4.06
CA CYS A 12 9.50 -5.23 3.81
C CYS A 12 9.90 -6.17 2.67
N PHE A 13 9.83 -7.46 2.99
CA PHE A 13 10.22 -8.59 2.16
C PHE A 13 9.56 -8.56 0.77
N SER A 14 10.39 -8.75 -0.24
CA SER A 14 10.03 -9.10 -1.61
C SER A 14 9.69 -10.59 -1.70
N THR A 15 9.02 -10.99 -2.80
CA THR A 15 8.42 -12.30 -3.18
C THR A 15 6.93 -12.38 -2.79
N THR A 16 5.93 -12.68 -3.64
CA THR A 16 5.82 -13.24 -5.01
C THR A 16 4.37 -12.97 -5.48
N ALA A 17 4.15 -12.38 -6.66
CA ALA A 17 3.35 -12.96 -7.76
C ALA A 17 1.80 -12.85 -7.68
N PHE A 18 1.24 -12.32 -8.79
CA PHE A 18 -0.15 -12.28 -9.28
C PHE A 18 -1.13 -11.15 -8.89
N SER A 19 -1.69 -10.60 -9.99
CA SER A 19 -2.94 -9.84 -10.16
C SER A 19 -2.88 -8.33 -9.99
N LEU A 20 -2.85 -7.65 -11.15
CA LEU A 20 -3.24 -6.26 -11.33
C LEU A 20 -4.73 -6.14 -10.95
N ALA A 21 -4.98 -5.91 -9.66
CA ALA A 21 -6.28 -5.56 -9.12
C ALA A 21 -6.06 -4.35 -8.22
N VAL A 22 -6.89 -3.33 -8.44
CA VAL A 22 -7.07 -2.11 -7.66
C VAL A 22 -6.73 -2.29 -6.18
N ILE A 23 -5.88 -1.42 -5.64
CA ILE A 23 -5.57 -1.34 -4.22
C ILE A 23 -6.86 -1.04 -3.45
N LEU A 24 -7.29 -1.98 -2.61
CA LEU A 24 -8.10 -1.71 -1.42
C LEU A 24 -7.49 -2.50 -0.26
N THR A 25 -6.73 -1.82 0.59
CA THR A 25 -6.51 -2.29 1.96
C THR A 25 -7.75 -1.86 2.76
N CYS A 26 -8.76 -2.73 2.80
CA CYS A 26 -9.93 -2.56 3.65
C CYS A 26 -9.70 -3.31 4.97
N PRO A 27 -9.97 -2.71 6.15
CA PRO A 27 -10.01 -3.43 7.41
C PRO A 27 -11.15 -4.46 7.37
N THR A 28 -10.90 -5.60 8.00
CA THR A 28 -11.80 -6.74 8.11
C THR A 28 -13.17 -6.39 8.69
N SER A 29 -14.20 -6.34 7.84
CA SER A 29 -15.58 -6.87 8.09
C SER A 29 -16.62 -6.32 7.10
N LEU A 30 -16.28 -6.22 5.81
CA LEU A 30 -17.27 -6.56 4.78
C LEU A 30 -16.78 -7.84 4.14
N ARG A 31 -17.61 -8.87 4.17
CA ARG A 31 -17.44 -10.05 3.32
C ARG A 31 -17.51 -9.55 1.89
N ALA A 32 -16.36 -9.15 1.33
CA ALA A 32 -16.22 -8.94 -0.10
C ALA A 32 -16.73 -10.24 -0.73
N GLN A 33 -17.89 -10.18 -1.39
CA GLN A 33 -18.27 -11.26 -2.30
C GLN A 33 -17.07 -11.43 -3.22
N GLN A 34 -16.41 -12.58 -3.17
CA GLN A 34 -15.42 -12.94 -4.18
C GLN A 34 -16.06 -12.59 -5.52
N ALA A 35 -15.44 -11.67 -6.27
CA ALA A 35 -15.88 -11.37 -7.61
C ALA A 35 -15.97 -12.71 -8.33
N ALA A 36 -17.15 -13.03 -8.83
CA ALA A 36 -17.36 -14.32 -9.47
C ALA A 36 -16.42 -14.42 -10.67
N GLU A 37 -15.82 -15.60 -10.83
CA GLU A 37 -14.91 -15.88 -11.95
C GLU A 37 -15.59 -15.48 -13.28
N PRO A 38 -14.89 -14.76 -14.18
CA PRO A 38 -15.47 -14.38 -15.46
C PRO A 38 -15.95 -15.63 -16.22
N VAL A 39 -17.14 -15.54 -16.83
CA VAL A 39 -17.70 -16.63 -17.62
C VAL A 39 -17.87 -16.22 -19.08
N VAL A 40 -17.74 -17.19 -19.96
CA VAL A 40 -17.79 -17.04 -21.42
C VAL A 40 -19.00 -17.79 -21.96
N ALA A 41 -19.75 -17.19 -22.88
CA ALA A 41 -20.89 -17.82 -23.50
C ALA A 41 -20.49 -19.02 -24.38
N LYS A 42 -21.09 -20.20 -24.16
CA LYS A 42 -20.85 -21.41 -24.98
C LYS A 42 -21.63 -21.42 -26.29
N MET A 43 -22.72 -20.66 -26.36
CA MET A 43 -23.65 -20.61 -27.49
C MET A 43 -24.37 -19.27 -27.53
N GLU A 44 -24.98 -18.96 -28.67
CA GLU A 44 -25.81 -17.77 -28.82
C GLU A 44 -27.05 -17.85 -27.91
N MET A 45 -27.36 -16.77 -27.23
CA MET A 45 -28.54 -16.65 -26.36
C MET A 45 -29.22 -15.30 -26.57
N LYS A 46 -30.55 -15.28 -26.51
CA LYS A 46 -31.32 -14.03 -26.53
C LYS A 46 -31.79 -13.68 -25.13
N LEU A 47 -31.38 -12.52 -24.65
CA LEU A 47 -31.93 -11.94 -23.43
C LEU A 47 -33.28 -11.32 -23.75
N THR A 48 -34.34 -11.76 -23.09
CA THR A 48 -35.72 -11.34 -23.39
C THR A 48 -36.46 -10.86 -22.15
N LEU A 49 -37.42 -9.96 -22.36
CA LEU A 49 -38.42 -9.57 -21.37
C LEU A 49 -39.81 -9.72 -22.00
N GLY A 50 -40.49 -10.83 -21.69
CA GLY A 50 -41.68 -11.26 -22.42
C GLY A 50 -41.32 -11.66 -23.86
N GLU A 51 -42.02 -11.11 -24.84
CA GLU A 51 -41.77 -11.38 -26.27
C GLU A 51 -40.67 -10.47 -26.87
N LYS A 52 -40.20 -9.46 -26.12
CA LYS A 52 -39.20 -8.50 -26.61
C LYS A 52 -37.79 -9.00 -26.35
N VAL A 53 -36.96 -9.05 -27.41
CA VAL A 53 -35.51 -9.25 -27.29
C VAL A 53 -34.86 -7.96 -26.81
N LEU A 54 -34.18 -8.03 -25.68
CA LEU A 54 -33.40 -6.94 -25.10
C LEU A 54 -31.97 -6.94 -25.60
N ASP A 55 -31.37 -8.13 -25.75
CA ASP A 55 -29.98 -8.28 -26.19
C ASP A 55 -29.72 -9.67 -26.80
N THR A 56 -28.65 -9.80 -27.57
CA THR A 56 -28.13 -11.07 -28.08
C THR A 56 -26.72 -11.27 -27.56
N ILE A 57 -26.50 -12.37 -26.85
CA ILE A 57 -25.19 -12.81 -26.36
C ILE A 57 -24.66 -13.81 -27.38
N GLU A 58 -23.53 -13.53 -27.98
CA GLU A 58 -22.91 -14.39 -28.97
C GLU A 58 -21.99 -15.42 -28.31
N LYS A 59 -21.70 -16.51 -29.02
CA LYS A 59 -20.74 -17.51 -28.55
C LYS A 59 -19.35 -16.87 -28.46
N GLY A 60 -18.67 -17.05 -27.33
CA GLY A 60 -17.36 -16.42 -27.07
C GLY A 60 -17.45 -15.06 -26.38
N ASP A 61 -18.64 -14.52 -26.13
CA ASP A 61 -18.77 -13.29 -25.36
C ASP A 61 -18.36 -13.50 -23.89
N LEU A 62 -17.54 -12.58 -23.40
CA LEU A 62 -17.21 -12.47 -21.98
C LEU A 62 -18.38 -11.81 -21.24
N LEU A 63 -18.87 -12.46 -20.19
CA LEU A 63 -20.05 -12.02 -19.44
C LEU A 63 -19.65 -11.55 -18.05
N THR A 64 -20.16 -10.38 -17.67
CA THR A 64 -19.94 -9.85 -16.32
C THR A 64 -20.88 -10.54 -15.35
N VAL A 65 -20.36 -11.35 -14.43
CA VAL A 65 -21.17 -12.02 -13.42
C VAL A 65 -21.42 -11.07 -12.25
N LEU A 66 -22.69 -10.73 -12.04
CA LEU A 66 -23.15 -9.91 -10.93
C LEU A 66 -23.46 -10.73 -9.68
N GLU A 67 -24.00 -11.94 -9.87
CA GLU A 67 -24.41 -12.82 -8.77
C GLU A 67 -24.31 -14.29 -9.19
N VAL A 68 -23.80 -15.14 -8.31
CA VAL A 68 -23.82 -16.60 -8.49
C VAL A 68 -25.04 -17.18 -7.79
N ARG A 69 -25.87 -17.94 -8.52
CA ARG A 69 -27.01 -18.69 -7.98
C ARG A 69 -26.82 -20.18 -8.25
N ASP A 70 -27.61 -21.01 -7.55
CA ASP A 70 -27.49 -22.47 -7.55
C ASP A 70 -27.43 -23.09 -8.96
N LYS A 71 -28.22 -22.58 -9.91
CA LYS A 71 -28.29 -23.10 -11.30
C LYS A 71 -28.11 -22.05 -12.39
N SER A 72 -27.80 -20.81 -12.01
CA SER A 72 -27.70 -19.69 -12.95
C SER A 72 -26.76 -18.59 -12.46
N TYR A 73 -26.18 -17.85 -13.39
CA TYR A 73 -25.54 -16.57 -13.12
C TYR A 73 -26.50 -15.44 -13.42
N LEU A 74 -26.58 -14.46 -12.51
CA LEU A 74 -27.05 -13.13 -12.89
C LEU A 74 -25.88 -12.43 -13.56
N ILE A 75 -26.07 -12.01 -14.80
CA ILE A 75 -25.03 -11.36 -15.59
C ILE A 75 -25.45 -9.95 -16.00
N GLN A 76 -24.45 -9.17 -16.40
CA GLN A 76 -24.59 -7.98 -17.23
C GLN A 76 -23.87 -8.21 -18.55
N THR A 77 -24.56 -7.96 -19.66
CA THR A 77 -23.97 -7.99 -21.00
C THR A 77 -23.15 -6.73 -21.25
N PHE A 78 -22.33 -6.73 -22.30
CA PHE A 78 -21.54 -5.57 -22.70
C PHE A 78 -22.41 -4.32 -22.98
N SER A 79 -23.60 -4.52 -23.54
CA SER A 79 -24.58 -3.45 -23.79
C SER A 79 -25.26 -2.91 -22.52
N GLY A 80 -24.94 -3.48 -21.35
CA GLY A 80 -25.41 -3.05 -20.04
C GLY A 80 -26.70 -3.73 -19.58
N HIS A 81 -27.31 -4.60 -20.40
CA HIS A 81 -28.52 -5.32 -20.02
C HIS A 81 -28.23 -6.42 -19.01
N LYS A 82 -29.15 -6.60 -18.05
CA LYS A 82 -29.01 -7.60 -16.99
C LYS A 82 -29.94 -8.78 -17.23
N GLY A 83 -29.45 -9.98 -16.97
CA GLY A 83 -30.17 -11.22 -17.26
C GLY A 83 -29.69 -12.40 -16.45
N ALA A 84 -30.50 -13.47 -16.41
CA ALA A 84 -30.08 -14.74 -15.82
C ALA A 84 -29.72 -15.73 -16.94
N VAL A 85 -28.55 -16.36 -16.82
CA VAL A 85 -28.06 -17.39 -17.75
C VAL A 85 -27.80 -18.68 -16.97
N ALA A 86 -28.15 -19.83 -17.53
CA ALA A 86 -27.93 -21.11 -16.86
C ALA A 86 -26.44 -21.44 -16.80
N ASN A 87 -25.97 -22.05 -15.70
CA ASN A 87 -24.54 -22.35 -15.54
C ASN A 87 -24.00 -23.25 -16.67
N VAL A 88 -24.86 -24.10 -17.24
CA VAL A 88 -24.51 -25.01 -18.35
C VAL A 88 -24.28 -24.31 -19.69
N THR A 89 -24.84 -23.11 -19.89
CA THR A 89 -24.71 -22.35 -21.15
C THR A 89 -23.48 -21.44 -21.18
N VAL A 90 -22.70 -21.41 -20.10
CA VAL A 90 -21.45 -20.66 -19.98
C VAL A 90 -20.29 -21.58 -19.60
N ALA A 91 -19.07 -21.16 -19.91
CA ALA A 91 -17.81 -21.75 -19.47
C ALA A 91 -17.09 -20.78 -18.53
N LYS A 92 -16.29 -21.26 -17.60
CA LYS A 92 -15.31 -20.40 -16.91
C LYS A 92 -14.25 -19.96 -17.89
N LEU A 93 -13.64 -18.79 -17.69
CA LEU A 93 -12.59 -18.27 -18.57
C LEU A 93 -11.45 -19.29 -18.77
N ALA A 94 -10.97 -19.91 -17.69
CA ALA A 94 -9.91 -20.91 -17.74
C ALA A 94 -10.26 -22.16 -18.58
N GLU A 95 -11.55 -22.44 -18.77
CA GLU A 95 -12.06 -23.59 -19.53
C GLU A 95 -12.53 -23.21 -20.95
N ALA A 96 -12.46 -21.92 -21.31
CA ALA A 96 -13.06 -21.40 -22.53
C ALA A 96 -12.14 -21.48 -23.77
N ALA A 97 -10.89 -21.93 -23.63
CA ALA A 97 -9.96 -22.04 -24.77
C ALA A 97 -10.55 -22.84 -25.96
N PRO A 98 -11.20 -24.01 -25.77
CA PRO A 98 -11.80 -24.76 -26.89
C PRO A 98 -12.93 -24.01 -27.62
N ILE A 99 -13.59 -23.06 -26.95
CA ILE A 99 -14.61 -22.21 -27.59
C ILE A 99 -13.92 -21.28 -28.59
N TYR A 100 -12.80 -20.67 -28.19
CA TYR A 100 -12.04 -19.78 -29.05
C TYR A 100 -11.29 -20.52 -30.15
N ASP A 101 -10.85 -21.76 -29.92
CA ASP A 101 -10.28 -22.60 -30.99
C ASP A 101 -11.27 -22.76 -32.15
N GLU A 102 -12.53 -23.10 -31.87
CA GLU A 102 -13.57 -23.23 -32.89
C GLU A 102 -13.89 -21.90 -33.59
N LEU A 103 -13.86 -20.79 -32.86
CA LEU A 103 -14.12 -19.47 -33.44
C LEU A 103 -12.96 -19.03 -34.34
N ILE A 104 -11.72 -19.29 -33.93
CA ILE A 104 -10.51 -18.99 -34.71
C ILE A 104 -10.46 -19.85 -35.98
N GLU A 105 -10.88 -21.11 -35.93
CA GLU A 105 -11.00 -21.94 -37.15
C GLU A 105 -11.95 -21.34 -38.19
N LYS A 106 -13.00 -20.65 -37.74
CA LYS A 106 -14.02 -20.02 -38.61
C LYS A 106 -13.60 -18.63 -39.09
N SER A 107 -12.86 -17.90 -38.28
CA SER A 107 -12.43 -16.52 -38.51
C SER A 107 -10.98 -16.31 -38.07
N PRO A 108 -10.00 -16.92 -38.75
CA PRO A 108 -8.59 -16.87 -38.35
C PRO A 108 -7.96 -15.48 -38.46
N GLU A 109 -8.60 -14.56 -39.16
CA GLU A 109 -8.19 -13.16 -39.27
C GLU A 109 -8.66 -12.28 -38.10
N ASP A 110 -9.59 -12.76 -37.26
CA ASP A 110 -10.11 -11.98 -36.13
C ASP A 110 -9.13 -12.04 -34.93
N GLY A 111 -8.20 -11.08 -34.90
CA GLY A 111 -7.21 -10.94 -33.84
C GLY A 111 -7.80 -10.78 -32.42
N ARG A 112 -9.05 -10.33 -32.27
CA ARG A 112 -9.73 -10.28 -30.95
C ARG A 112 -9.81 -11.67 -30.32
N LEU A 113 -10.10 -12.69 -31.12
CA LEU A 113 -10.25 -14.07 -30.63
C LEU A 113 -8.96 -14.62 -30.04
N TYR A 114 -7.82 -14.29 -30.65
CA TYR A 114 -6.50 -14.64 -30.11
C TYR A 114 -6.24 -13.96 -28.76
N THR A 115 -6.59 -12.68 -28.60
CA THR A 115 -6.48 -11.99 -27.29
C THR A 115 -7.33 -12.66 -26.20
N LEU A 116 -8.53 -13.12 -26.55
CA LEU A 116 -9.42 -13.82 -25.63
C LEU A 116 -8.91 -15.22 -25.28
N ARG A 117 -8.41 -15.98 -26.26
CA ARG A 117 -7.79 -17.29 -26.03
C ARG A 117 -6.49 -17.18 -25.23
N ALA A 118 -5.68 -16.16 -25.48
CA ALA A 118 -4.50 -15.85 -24.67
C ALA A 118 -4.86 -15.67 -23.18
N SER A 119 -5.98 -15.01 -22.90
CA SER A 119 -6.48 -14.83 -21.52
C SER A 119 -6.89 -16.17 -20.88
N CYS A 120 -7.43 -17.11 -21.65
CA CYS A 120 -7.70 -18.48 -21.18
C CYS A 120 -6.41 -19.23 -20.85
N HIS A 121 -5.43 -19.23 -21.76
CA HIS A 121 -4.12 -19.84 -21.54
C HIS A 121 -3.43 -19.26 -20.30
N TRP A 122 -3.47 -17.93 -20.15
CA TRP A 122 -2.91 -17.28 -18.98
C TRP A 122 -3.62 -17.68 -17.68
N ALA A 123 -4.95 -17.78 -17.68
CA ALA A 123 -5.73 -18.19 -16.51
C ALA A 123 -5.39 -19.61 -16.03
N VAL A 124 -4.99 -20.52 -16.92
CA VAL A 124 -4.52 -21.87 -16.56
C VAL A 124 -3.02 -21.97 -16.31
N GLY A 125 -2.30 -20.85 -16.38
CA GLY A 125 -0.85 -20.78 -16.16
C GLY A 125 0.02 -21.14 -17.37
N ASP A 126 -0.58 -21.34 -18.55
CA ASP A 126 0.14 -21.57 -19.80
C ASP A 126 0.64 -20.23 -20.39
N THR A 127 1.72 -19.73 -19.81
CA THR A 127 2.28 -18.42 -20.16
C THR A 127 2.89 -18.36 -21.56
N GLU A 128 3.33 -19.51 -22.10
CA GLU A 128 3.95 -19.56 -23.43
C GLU A 128 2.88 -19.40 -24.52
N GLN A 129 1.80 -20.18 -24.45
CA GLN A 129 0.69 -20.05 -25.39
C GLN A 129 -0.03 -18.71 -25.24
N ALA A 130 -0.18 -18.21 -24.01
CA ALA A 130 -0.75 -16.88 -23.78
C ALA A 130 0.03 -15.79 -24.52
N LEU A 131 1.36 -15.77 -24.39
CA LEU A 131 2.19 -14.79 -25.09
C LEU A 131 2.11 -14.96 -26.60
N ALA A 132 2.18 -16.20 -27.10
CA ALA A 132 2.08 -16.49 -28.53
C ALA A 132 0.77 -15.98 -29.13
N ASP A 133 -0.36 -16.15 -28.44
CA ASP A 133 -1.66 -15.66 -28.89
C ASP A 133 -1.79 -14.14 -28.79
N PHE A 134 -1.24 -13.50 -27.75
CA PHE A 134 -1.21 -12.04 -27.69
C PHE A 134 -0.39 -11.45 -28.84
N ASP A 135 0.76 -12.04 -29.17
CA ASP A 135 1.57 -11.63 -30.32
C ASP A 135 0.84 -11.89 -31.64
N LYS A 136 0.15 -13.04 -31.75
CA LYS A 136 -0.62 -13.39 -32.94
C LYS A 136 -1.78 -12.44 -33.19
N ALA A 137 -2.47 -11.99 -32.15
CA ALA A 137 -3.54 -11.00 -32.26
C ALA A 137 -3.07 -9.74 -33.00
N ILE A 138 -1.90 -9.21 -32.59
CA ILE A 138 -1.31 -8.02 -33.20
C ILE A 138 -0.79 -8.31 -34.62
N GLU A 139 -0.23 -9.51 -34.87
CA GLU A 139 0.17 -9.95 -36.21
C GLU A 139 -1.02 -10.01 -37.19
N MET A 140 -2.21 -10.39 -36.72
CA MET A 140 -3.45 -10.39 -37.51
C MET A 140 -4.04 -8.98 -37.73
N GLY A 141 -3.35 -7.94 -37.26
CA GLY A 141 -3.76 -6.55 -37.46
C GLY A 141 -4.77 -6.04 -36.44
N TYR A 142 -5.00 -6.77 -35.33
CA TYR A 142 -5.76 -6.26 -34.20
C TYR A 142 -4.90 -5.30 -33.39
N ASP A 143 -4.75 -4.07 -33.90
CA ASP A 143 -3.89 -3.02 -33.37
C ASP A 143 -4.64 -1.97 -32.52
N GLU A 144 -5.81 -2.35 -32.01
CA GLU A 144 -6.57 -1.56 -31.05
C GLU A 144 -5.82 -1.40 -29.72
N GLY A 145 -6.05 -0.28 -29.03
CA GLY A 145 -5.38 0.00 -27.76
C GLY A 145 -5.59 -1.11 -26.72
N HIS A 146 -6.76 -1.75 -26.71
CA HIS A 146 -7.07 -2.87 -25.83
C HIS A 146 -6.16 -4.09 -26.03
N ALA A 147 -5.74 -4.39 -27.27
CA ALA A 147 -4.86 -5.52 -27.57
C ALA A 147 -3.50 -5.35 -26.87
N PHE A 148 -2.89 -4.18 -27.06
CA PHE A 148 -1.63 -3.81 -26.41
C PHE A 148 -1.80 -3.71 -24.90
N ALA A 149 -2.88 -3.12 -24.39
CA ALA A 149 -3.13 -3.05 -22.95
C ALA A 149 -3.22 -4.45 -22.30
N SER A 150 -3.84 -5.42 -23.00
CA SER A 150 -3.97 -6.80 -22.54
C SER A 150 -2.62 -7.52 -22.49
N ARG A 151 -1.80 -7.39 -23.54
CA ARG A 151 -0.43 -7.95 -23.55
C ARG A 151 0.49 -7.26 -22.54
N GLY A 152 0.35 -5.95 -22.37
CA GLY A 152 1.06 -5.17 -21.36
C GLY A 152 0.72 -5.61 -19.94
N LEU A 153 -0.56 -5.91 -19.67
CA LEU A 153 -1.01 -6.51 -18.41
C LEU A 153 -0.37 -7.87 -18.16
N PHE A 154 -0.36 -8.74 -19.17
CA PHE A 154 0.33 -10.02 -19.10
C PHE A 154 1.82 -9.85 -18.79
N HIS A 155 2.52 -8.96 -19.50
CA HIS A 155 3.94 -8.67 -19.25
C HIS A 155 4.19 -8.13 -17.84
N ALA A 156 3.35 -7.23 -17.33
CA ALA A 156 3.45 -6.72 -15.97
C ALA A 156 3.31 -7.85 -14.93
N ALA A 157 2.36 -8.77 -15.14
CA ALA A 157 2.18 -9.93 -14.26
C ALA A 157 3.38 -10.89 -14.29
N MET A 158 4.01 -11.03 -15.45
CA MET A 158 5.26 -11.78 -15.62
C MET A 158 6.52 -11.01 -15.16
N ARG A 159 6.35 -9.80 -14.58
CA ARG A 159 7.43 -8.89 -14.16
C ARG A 159 8.35 -8.43 -15.30
N ASN A 160 7.91 -8.55 -16.54
CA ASN A 160 8.57 -8.00 -17.73
C ASN A 160 8.21 -6.51 -17.88
N TYR A 161 8.61 -5.69 -16.91
CA TYR A 161 8.13 -4.33 -16.76
C TYR A 161 8.44 -3.41 -17.94
N ASP A 162 9.60 -3.55 -18.59
CA ASP A 162 9.94 -2.72 -19.75
C ASP A 162 9.00 -3.01 -20.93
N LYS A 163 8.74 -4.30 -21.23
CA LYS A 163 7.76 -4.68 -22.25
C LYS A 163 6.34 -4.24 -21.90
N ALA A 164 5.97 -4.31 -20.62
CA ALA A 164 4.67 -3.81 -20.17
C ALA A 164 4.53 -2.31 -20.42
N ILE A 165 5.57 -1.52 -20.12
CA ILE A 165 5.59 -0.08 -20.38
C ILE A 165 5.52 0.20 -21.88
N GLU A 166 6.23 -0.54 -22.73
CA GLU A 166 6.17 -0.42 -24.19
C GLU A 166 4.74 -0.65 -24.71
N ASP A 167 4.11 -1.75 -24.29
CA ASP A 167 2.76 -2.10 -24.68
C ASP A 167 1.71 -1.08 -24.19
N TYR A 168 1.79 -0.64 -22.93
CA TYR A 168 0.89 0.42 -22.47
C TYR A 168 1.13 1.73 -23.20
N SER A 169 2.38 2.03 -23.58
CA SER A 169 2.68 3.24 -24.37
C SER A 169 2.09 3.17 -25.78
N GLU A 170 2.06 1.99 -26.38
CA GLU A 170 1.36 1.75 -27.64
C GLU A 170 -0.15 1.91 -27.45
N ALA A 171 -0.72 1.29 -26.40
CA ALA A 171 -2.14 1.39 -26.09
C ALA A 171 -2.60 2.85 -25.93
N VAL A 172 -1.86 3.67 -25.18
CA VAL A 172 -2.13 5.12 -25.03
C VAL A 172 -2.04 5.87 -26.36
N ARG A 173 -1.15 5.46 -27.27
CA ARG A 173 -1.03 6.09 -28.59
C ARG A 173 -2.24 5.76 -29.47
N ARG A 174 -2.75 4.53 -29.37
CA ARG A 174 -3.88 4.03 -30.17
C ARG A 174 -5.20 4.60 -29.68
N ASP A 175 -5.40 4.66 -28.37
CA ASP A 175 -6.55 5.34 -27.77
C ASP A 175 -6.09 6.33 -26.68
N PRO A 176 -5.82 7.60 -27.05
CA PRO A 176 -5.40 8.63 -26.10
C PRO A 176 -6.48 9.06 -25.11
N LYS A 177 -7.74 8.59 -25.27
CA LYS A 177 -8.85 8.91 -24.38
C LYS A 177 -9.12 7.80 -23.36
N ASP A 178 -8.49 6.64 -23.52
CA ASP A 178 -8.56 5.57 -22.53
C ASP A 178 -7.55 5.83 -21.39
N ALA A 179 -8.07 5.99 -20.18
CA ALA A 179 -7.27 6.19 -18.98
C ALA A 179 -6.66 4.88 -18.45
N VAL A 180 -7.20 3.71 -18.81
CA VAL A 180 -6.78 2.43 -18.23
C VAL A 180 -5.30 2.12 -18.50
N PRO A 181 -4.77 2.24 -19.73
CA PRO A 181 -3.36 1.99 -19.98
C PRO A 181 -2.44 2.99 -19.27
N LEU A 182 -2.86 4.25 -19.08
CA LEU A 182 -2.11 5.25 -18.30
C LEU A 182 -1.98 4.82 -16.84
N VAL A 183 -3.10 4.43 -16.22
CA VAL A 183 -3.11 3.97 -14.82
C VAL A 183 -2.23 2.73 -14.64
N ASN A 184 -2.31 1.78 -15.56
CA ASN A 184 -1.52 0.55 -15.50
C ASN A 184 -0.02 0.82 -15.73
N ARG A 185 0.33 1.70 -16.67
CA ARG A 185 1.71 2.14 -16.89
C ARG A 185 2.25 2.88 -15.67
N ALA A 186 1.46 3.77 -15.07
CA ALA A 186 1.81 4.45 -13.82
C ALA A 186 2.09 3.46 -12.69
N ALA A 187 1.28 2.41 -12.53
CA ALA A 187 1.50 1.39 -11.52
C ALA A 187 2.82 0.61 -11.73
N VAL A 188 3.18 0.30 -12.98
CA VAL A 188 4.48 -0.31 -13.30
C VAL A 188 5.64 0.67 -13.05
N ASN A 189 5.45 1.94 -13.38
CA ASN A 189 6.43 2.99 -13.08
C ASN A 189 6.64 3.14 -11.56
N MET A 190 5.58 3.07 -10.76
CA MET A 190 5.66 3.05 -9.30
C MET A 190 6.46 1.84 -8.78
N SER A 191 6.21 0.64 -9.29
CA SER A 191 6.90 -0.57 -8.83
C SER A 191 8.37 -0.65 -9.24
N THR A 192 8.75 0.09 -10.29
CA THR A 192 10.12 0.18 -10.80
C THR A 192 10.87 1.44 -10.32
N GLY A 193 10.27 2.25 -9.44
CA GLY A 193 10.89 3.45 -8.89
C GLY A 193 10.92 4.66 -9.83
N LYS A 194 10.24 4.60 -10.98
CA LYS A 194 10.14 5.69 -11.97
C LYS A 194 8.99 6.65 -11.58
N TYR A 195 9.11 7.29 -10.41
CA TYR A 195 8.00 8.02 -9.81
C TYR A 195 7.58 9.27 -10.61
N GLU A 196 8.49 9.96 -11.27
CA GLU A 196 8.17 11.10 -12.14
C GLU A 196 7.25 10.67 -13.30
N SER A 197 7.58 9.57 -13.98
CA SER A 197 6.74 9.02 -15.06
C SER A 197 5.38 8.55 -14.53
N ALA A 198 5.32 8.01 -13.31
CA ALA A 198 4.04 7.68 -12.68
C ALA A 198 3.18 8.94 -12.41
N VAL A 199 3.79 10.05 -11.97
CA VAL A 199 3.08 11.33 -11.76
C VAL A 199 2.54 11.87 -13.08
N GLU A 200 3.30 11.80 -14.17
CA GLU A 200 2.86 12.22 -15.51
C GLU A 200 1.65 11.40 -15.96
N ASP A 201 1.73 10.07 -15.87
CA ASP A 201 0.66 9.17 -16.27
C ASP A 201 -0.61 9.36 -15.43
N TYR A 202 -0.48 9.46 -14.09
CA TYR A 202 -1.63 9.74 -13.25
C TYR A 202 -2.23 11.13 -13.50
N THR A 203 -1.40 12.14 -13.82
CA THR A 203 -1.91 13.46 -14.18
C THR A 203 -2.74 13.41 -15.46
N ARG A 204 -2.25 12.69 -16.48
CA ARG A 204 -2.99 12.46 -17.71
C ARG A 204 -4.29 11.67 -17.47
N ALA A 205 -4.25 10.65 -16.62
CA ALA A 205 -5.45 9.89 -16.25
C ALA A 205 -6.49 10.76 -15.51
N ILE A 206 -6.04 11.70 -14.65
CA ILE A 206 -6.90 12.67 -13.97
C ILE A 206 -7.56 13.62 -14.97
N GLU A 207 -6.85 14.08 -16.01
CA GLU A 207 -7.45 14.91 -17.07
C GLU A 207 -8.60 14.19 -17.78
N LEU A 208 -8.50 12.86 -17.94
CA LEU A 208 -9.54 12.03 -18.57
C LEU A 208 -10.66 11.62 -17.60
N SER A 209 -10.39 11.58 -16.30
CA SER A 209 -11.33 11.11 -15.26
C SER A 209 -11.19 11.94 -13.98
N PRO A 210 -11.58 13.23 -14.01
CA PRO A 210 -11.34 14.17 -12.91
C PRO A 210 -12.14 13.87 -11.64
N ASP A 211 -13.19 13.04 -11.73
CA ASP A 211 -14.04 12.68 -10.59
C ASP A 211 -13.61 11.36 -9.92
N ASN A 212 -12.45 10.79 -10.32
CA ASN A 212 -11.94 9.56 -9.73
C ASN A 212 -10.96 9.86 -8.58
N PRO A 213 -11.37 9.75 -7.31
CA PRO A 213 -10.51 10.06 -6.15
C PRO A 213 -9.25 9.20 -6.09
N ILE A 214 -9.30 7.95 -6.58
CA ILE A 214 -8.18 7.01 -6.51
C ILE A 214 -6.98 7.55 -7.29
N LEU A 215 -7.21 8.23 -8.43
CA LEU A 215 -6.12 8.77 -9.24
C LEU A 215 -5.35 9.86 -8.51
N TYR A 216 -6.05 10.72 -7.76
CA TYR A 216 -5.42 11.75 -6.93
C TYR A 216 -4.60 11.14 -5.79
N THR A 217 -5.14 10.13 -5.11
CA THR A 217 -4.43 9.38 -4.06
C THR A 217 -3.17 8.72 -4.61
N GLN A 218 -3.25 8.04 -5.76
CA GLN A 218 -2.09 7.37 -6.35
C GLN A 218 -1.02 8.36 -6.83
N ARG A 219 -1.42 9.49 -7.41
CA ARG A 219 -0.49 10.58 -7.74
C ARG A 219 0.15 11.18 -6.50
N ALA A 220 -0.60 11.39 -5.42
CA ALA A 220 -0.08 11.90 -4.16
C ALA A 220 0.97 10.95 -3.54
N ILE A 221 0.76 9.63 -3.64
CA ILE A 221 1.75 8.63 -3.21
C ILE A 221 3.03 8.74 -4.06
N ALA A 222 2.92 8.90 -5.38
CA ALA A 222 4.08 9.10 -6.24
C ALA A 222 4.84 10.39 -5.89
N LEU A 223 4.13 11.50 -5.68
CA LEU A 223 4.70 12.79 -5.26
C LEU A 223 5.39 12.70 -3.89
N LYS A 224 4.81 11.97 -2.94
CA LYS A 224 5.46 11.67 -1.65
C LYS A 224 6.81 11.00 -1.84
N LEU A 225 6.88 9.97 -2.69
CA LEU A 225 8.11 9.22 -2.95
C LEU A 225 9.19 10.08 -3.63
N LEU A 226 8.79 11.15 -4.31
CA LEU A 226 9.66 12.20 -4.86
C LEU A 226 10.04 13.28 -3.83
N GLY A 227 9.55 13.20 -2.59
CA GLY A 227 9.76 14.23 -1.57
C GLY A 227 8.94 15.52 -1.79
N LYS A 228 8.00 15.52 -2.76
CA LYS A 228 7.11 16.64 -3.06
C LYS A 228 5.90 16.64 -2.13
N LEU A 229 6.17 16.85 -0.83
CA LEU A 229 5.20 16.62 0.24
C LEU A 229 3.99 17.56 0.19
N ASP A 230 4.17 18.85 -0.08
CA ASP A 230 3.03 19.78 -0.19
C ASP A 230 2.13 19.48 -1.39
N GLU A 231 2.71 19.09 -2.54
CA GLU A 231 1.93 18.64 -3.72
C GLU A 231 1.16 17.35 -3.41
N ALA A 232 1.76 16.43 -2.64
CA ALA A 232 1.09 15.21 -2.19
C ALA A 232 -0.11 15.53 -1.29
N VAL A 233 0.02 16.49 -0.34
CA VAL A 233 -1.10 16.94 0.49
C VAL A 233 -2.24 17.48 -0.36
N ALA A 234 -1.96 18.34 -1.34
CA ALA A 234 -2.99 18.86 -2.25
C ALA A 234 -3.70 17.76 -3.05
N GLY A 235 -2.97 16.71 -3.46
CA GLY A 235 -3.55 15.52 -4.08
C GLY A 235 -4.51 14.80 -3.15
N TYR A 236 -4.11 14.54 -1.91
CA TYR A 236 -4.99 13.93 -0.90
C TYR A 236 -6.20 14.80 -0.55
N ASP A 237 -6.04 16.13 -0.47
CA ASP A 237 -7.14 17.07 -0.23
C ASP A 237 -8.22 16.91 -1.31
N LYS A 238 -7.80 16.84 -2.58
CA LYS A 238 -8.75 16.64 -3.68
C LYS A 238 -9.41 15.27 -3.66
N ALA A 239 -8.67 14.22 -3.30
CA ALA A 239 -9.23 12.88 -3.14
C ALA A 239 -10.30 12.84 -2.04
N ILE A 240 -10.05 13.50 -0.90
CA ILE A 240 -10.99 13.59 0.23
C ILE A 240 -12.23 14.40 -0.13
N GLU A 241 -12.08 15.50 -0.88
CA GLU A 241 -13.21 16.28 -1.40
C GLU A 241 -14.17 15.42 -2.25
N LEU A 242 -13.60 14.51 -3.04
CA LEU A 242 -14.37 13.60 -3.91
C LEU A 242 -14.92 12.38 -3.16
N ALA A 243 -14.18 11.86 -2.16
CA ALA A 243 -14.58 10.71 -1.35
C ALA A 243 -13.97 10.78 0.06
N ASP A 244 -14.79 11.14 1.04
CA ASP A 244 -14.38 11.38 2.43
C ASP A 244 -14.32 10.13 3.32
N LYS A 245 -14.82 8.99 2.86
CA LYS A 245 -14.86 7.74 3.66
C LYS A 245 -13.68 6.80 3.43
N ASP A 246 -12.76 7.14 2.54
CA ASP A 246 -11.59 6.31 2.31
C ASP A 246 -10.51 6.53 3.38
N ILE A 247 -10.44 5.60 4.33
CA ILE A 247 -9.46 5.58 5.42
C ILE A 247 -8.02 5.71 4.90
N SER A 248 -7.70 5.09 3.77
CA SER A 248 -6.32 5.05 3.26
C SER A 248 -5.85 6.44 2.82
N THR A 249 -6.76 7.24 2.26
CA THR A 249 -6.49 8.62 1.83
C THR A 249 -6.26 9.54 3.04
N TRP A 250 -7.09 9.47 4.09
CA TRP A 250 -6.87 10.22 5.33
C TRP A 250 -5.58 9.83 6.07
N MET A 251 -5.31 8.51 6.17
CA MET A 251 -4.07 8.00 6.74
C MET A 251 -2.84 8.51 5.98
N GLY A 252 -2.91 8.50 4.64
CA GLY A 252 -1.86 9.01 3.77
C GLY A 252 -1.56 10.49 4.04
N ARG A 253 -2.59 11.35 4.03
CA ARG A 253 -2.43 12.79 4.30
C ARG A 253 -1.91 13.08 5.71
N GLY A 254 -2.46 12.39 6.72
CA GLY A 254 -2.03 12.52 8.11
C GLY A 254 -0.54 12.20 8.28
N PHE A 255 -0.05 11.15 7.62
CA PHE A 255 1.37 10.82 7.62
C PHE A 255 2.23 11.92 6.97
N ILE A 256 1.81 12.50 5.85
CA ILE A 256 2.56 13.59 5.21
C ILE A 256 2.58 14.85 6.08
N LYS A 257 1.44 15.21 6.68
CA LYS A 257 1.35 16.37 7.59
C LYS A 257 2.27 16.17 8.80
N PHE A 258 2.34 14.96 9.35
CA PHE A 258 3.33 14.59 10.37
C PHE A 258 4.76 14.83 9.88
N GLN A 259 5.13 14.34 8.69
CA GLN A 259 6.48 14.54 8.13
C GLN A 259 6.83 16.03 7.91
N LEU A 260 5.82 16.85 7.61
CA LEU A 260 5.95 18.30 7.47
C LEU A 260 5.97 19.05 8.83
N GLY A 261 5.87 18.35 9.96
CA GLY A 261 5.80 18.94 11.29
C GLY A 261 4.46 19.64 11.60
N LYS A 262 3.43 19.44 10.77
CA LYS A 262 2.08 19.99 10.96
C LYS A 262 1.27 19.08 11.91
N TYR A 263 1.73 18.97 13.16
CA TYR A 263 1.26 17.96 14.11
C TYR A 263 -0.23 18.09 14.47
N GLU A 264 -0.76 19.29 14.67
CA GLU A 264 -2.19 19.52 14.92
C GLU A 264 -3.05 19.02 13.75
N ALA A 265 -2.66 19.37 12.51
CA ALA A 265 -3.40 18.98 11.33
C ALA A 265 -3.30 17.46 11.04
N ALA A 266 -2.22 16.81 11.49
CA ALA A 266 -2.09 15.36 11.45
C ALA A 266 -2.98 14.67 12.50
N ILE A 267 -3.11 15.26 13.70
CA ILE A 267 -4.02 14.78 14.75
C ILE A 267 -5.47 14.79 14.25
N GLU A 268 -5.89 15.83 13.53
CA GLU A 268 -7.22 15.91 12.92
C GLU A 268 -7.45 14.73 11.96
N ASP A 269 -6.52 14.50 11.03
CA ASP A 269 -6.63 13.41 10.04
C ASP A 269 -6.66 12.04 10.71
N PHE A 270 -5.78 11.77 11.68
CA PHE A 270 -5.77 10.50 12.41
C PHE A 270 -7.02 10.34 13.29
N SER A 271 -7.56 11.42 13.85
CA SER A 271 -8.82 11.37 14.60
C SER A 271 -9.98 10.98 13.70
N HIS A 272 -10.05 11.52 12.49
CA HIS A 272 -11.07 11.11 11.52
C HIS A 272 -10.93 9.64 11.11
N VAL A 273 -9.71 9.14 10.95
CA VAL A 273 -9.49 7.69 10.74
C VAL A 273 -10.00 6.86 11.92
N ILE A 274 -9.81 7.32 13.16
CA ILE A 274 -10.30 6.64 14.37
C ILE A 274 -11.83 6.68 14.45
N GLU A 275 -12.47 7.75 13.98
CA GLU A 275 -13.93 7.82 13.87
C GLU A 275 -14.48 6.77 12.89
N LEU A 276 -13.83 6.62 11.73
CA LEU A 276 -14.19 5.63 10.70
C LEU A 276 -13.78 4.20 11.09
N SER A 277 -12.70 4.04 11.83
CA SER A 277 -12.13 2.75 12.26
C SER A 277 -11.59 2.83 13.69
N PRO A 278 -12.47 2.67 14.71
CA PRO A 278 -12.10 2.81 16.12
C PRO A 278 -11.06 1.82 16.65
N GLU A 279 -10.81 0.74 15.90
CA GLU A 279 -9.85 -0.32 16.23
C GLU A 279 -8.51 -0.17 15.50
N SER A 280 -8.31 0.93 14.74
CA SER A 280 -7.05 1.19 14.04
C SER A 280 -5.93 1.59 15.01
N ALA A 281 -5.25 0.58 15.57
CA ALA A 281 -4.11 0.78 16.47
C ALA A 281 -3.00 1.65 15.84
N VAL A 282 -2.83 1.58 14.52
CA VAL A 282 -1.86 2.39 13.76
C VAL A 282 -2.24 3.88 13.79
N ALA A 283 -3.51 4.21 13.52
CA ALA A 283 -3.98 5.60 13.55
C ALA A 283 -3.91 6.18 14.97
N ILE A 284 -4.30 5.38 15.96
CA ILE A 284 -4.24 5.76 17.38
C ILE A 284 -2.79 6.03 17.79
N ASN A 285 -1.85 5.12 17.49
CA ASN A 285 -0.44 5.34 17.78
C ASN A 285 0.12 6.59 17.09
N ASN A 286 -0.20 6.79 15.80
CA ASN A 286 0.27 7.97 15.08
C ASN A 286 -0.31 9.26 15.68
N ARG A 287 -1.58 9.27 16.11
CA ARG A 287 -2.14 10.42 16.81
C ARG A 287 -1.43 10.67 18.15
N GLY A 288 -1.17 9.61 18.92
CA GLY A 288 -0.38 9.67 20.15
C GLY A 288 1.02 10.27 19.93
N TYR A 289 1.68 9.90 18.84
CA TYR A 289 2.96 10.48 18.45
C TYR A 289 2.87 11.98 18.19
N ASN A 290 1.86 12.42 17.44
CA ASN A 290 1.67 13.85 17.18
C ASN A 290 1.31 14.63 18.46
N TYR A 291 0.56 14.03 19.40
CA TYR A 291 0.35 14.63 20.72
C TYR A 291 1.67 14.79 21.50
N GLN A 292 2.52 13.77 21.50
CA GLN A 292 3.83 13.82 22.15
C GLN A 292 4.70 14.94 21.55
N MET A 293 4.71 15.11 20.23
CA MET A 293 5.45 16.20 19.57
C MET A 293 4.96 17.60 19.96
N LEU A 294 3.69 17.72 20.36
CA LEU A 294 3.10 18.96 20.89
C LEU A 294 3.25 19.11 22.42
N GLY A 295 3.93 18.17 23.09
CA GLY A 295 4.07 18.16 24.55
C GLY A 295 2.79 17.77 25.30
N LYS A 296 1.78 17.22 24.61
CA LYS A 296 0.53 16.71 25.19
C LYS A 296 0.74 15.28 25.68
N GLU A 297 1.56 15.15 26.73
CA GLU A 297 2.07 13.85 27.22
C GLU A 297 0.95 12.94 27.74
N SER A 298 -0.06 13.49 28.40
CA SER A 298 -1.21 12.72 28.92
C SER A 298 -2.05 12.10 27.79
N GLU A 299 -2.37 12.89 26.76
CA GLU A 299 -3.11 12.43 25.58
C GLU A 299 -2.31 11.41 24.77
N ALA A 300 -1.00 11.63 24.63
CA ALA A 300 -0.10 10.67 23.99
C ALA A 300 -0.09 9.32 24.71
N LEU A 301 0.05 9.32 26.04
CA LEU A 301 0.06 8.09 26.83
C LEU A 301 -1.27 7.33 26.74
N ALA A 302 -2.39 8.05 26.73
CA ALA A 302 -3.72 7.46 26.56
C ALA A 302 -3.85 6.75 25.20
N ASP A 303 -3.43 7.41 24.12
CA ASP A 303 -3.45 6.84 22.77
C ASP A 303 -2.50 5.64 22.64
N TYR A 304 -1.26 5.75 23.10
CA TYR A 304 -0.33 4.63 23.04
C TYR A 304 -0.81 3.43 23.87
N THR A 305 -1.41 3.68 25.04
CA THR A 305 -1.99 2.61 25.85
C THR A 305 -3.11 1.90 25.11
N ARG A 306 -4.04 2.65 24.51
CA ARG A 306 -5.12 2.08 23.71
C ARG A 306 -4.59 1.32 22.49
N ALA A 307 -3.57 1.83 21.81
CA ALA A 307 -2.95 1.15 20.66
C ALA A 307 -2.33 -0.21 21.07
N VAL A 308 -1.65 -0.27 22.23
CA VAL A 308 -1.10 -1.51 22.78
C VAL A 308 -2.20 -2.48 23.24
N GLU A 309 -3.28 -1.98 23.82
CA GLU A 309 -4.43 -2.83 24.20
C GLU A 309 -5.10 -3.48 22.98
N LEU A 310 -5.28 -2.73 21.89
CA LEU A 310 -5.84 -3.24 20.64
C LEU A 310 -4.88 -4.18 19.90
N ALA A 311 -3.58 -3.89 19.94
CA ALA A 311 -2.56 -4.67 19.26
C ALA A 311 -1.32 -4.88 20.16
N PRO A 312 -1.34 -5.89 21.07
CA PRO A 312 -0.28 -6.09 22.06
C PRO A 312 1.11 -6.40 21.48
N LYS A 313 1.18 -6.82 20.21
CA LYS A 313 2.44 -7.08 19.50
C LYS A 313 2.86 -5.94 18.56
N TYR A 314 2.20 -4.79 18.63
CA TYR A 314 2.55 -3.64 17.81
C TYR A 314 3.80 -2.95 18.38
N LEU A 315 4.96 -3.37 17.87
CA LEU A 315 6.27 -2.97 18.38
C LEU A 315 6.44 -1.45 18.48
N LEU A 316 6.03 -0.70 17.45
CA LEU A 316 6.16 0.76 17.45
C LEU A 316 5.34 1.43 18.56
N ALA A 317 4.14 0.93 18.87
CA ALA A 317 3.33 1.47 19.96
C ALA A 317 3.93 1.16 21.34
N LEU A 318 4.52 -0.04 21.51
CA LEU A 318 5.26 -0.38 22.73
C LEU A 318 6.48 0.51 22.91
N GLN A 319 7.27 0.70 21.85
CA GLN A 319 8.45 1.57 21.84
C GLN A 319 8.07 3.01 22.20
N ASN A 320 7.07 3.58 21.53
CA ASN A 320 6.59 4.93 21.77
C ASN A 320 6.06 5.10 23.21
N LYS A 321 5.27 4.14 23.70
CA LYS A 321 4.74 4.14 25.07
C LYS A 321 5.87 4.09 26.09
N ALA A 322 6.78 3.14 25.98
CA ALA A 322 7.89 2.97 26.90
C ALA A 322 8.80 4.20 26.90
N TRP A 323 9.10 4.74 25.72
CA TRP A 323 9.90 5.96 25.60
C TRP A 323 9.25 7.15 26.30
N LEU A 324 7.94 7.35 26.12
CA LEU A 324 7.21 8.40 26.81
C LEU A 324 7.24 8.19 28.33
N LEU A 325 6.97 6.97 28.81
CA LEU A 325 7.00 6.65 30.24
C LEU A 325 8.39 6.84 30.88
N THR A 326 9.46 6.66 30.11
CA THR A 326 10.85 6.88 30.54
C THR A 326 11.20 8.38 30.61
N THR A 327 10.76 9.15 29.61
CA THR A 327 11.31 10.50 29.33
C THR A 327 10.36 11.66 29.58
N ALA A 328 9.09 11.40 29.90
CA ALA A 328 8.09 12.42 30.15
C ALA A 328 8.53 13.43 31.22
N LYS A 329 8.21 14.70 30.98
CA LYS A 329 8.46 15.79 31.93
C LYS A 329 7.40 15.83 33.03
N ASP A 330 6.17 15.45 32.69
CA ASP A 330 5.08 15.30 33.64
C ASP A 330 5.31 14.05 34.51
N GLU A 331 5.49 14.25 35.81
CA GLU A 331 5.69 13.16 36.77
C GLU A 331 4.47 12.24 36.90
N MET A 332 3.29 12.68 36.46
CA MET A 332 2.08 11.83 36.40
C MET A 332 2.10 10.88 35.21
N VAL A 333 2.85 11.22 34.15
CA VAL A 333 3.04 10.38 32.96
C VAL A 333 4.26 9.49 33.15
N ARG A 334 5.36 10.03 33.70
CA ARG A 334 6.60 9.29 33.92
C ARG A 334 6.39 8.17 34.94
N ASP A 335 6.59 6.93 34.50
CA ASP A 335 6.39 5.72 35.33
C ASP A 335 7.48 4.70 34.99
N PRO A 336 8.62 4.71 35.70
CA PRO A 336 9.76 3.84 35.40
C PRO A 336 9.42 2.34 35.46
N ALA A 337 8.54 1.93 36.38
CA ALA A 337 8.14 0.53 36.49
C ALA A 337 7.35 0.06 35.26
N LYS A 338 6.37 0.86 34.80
CA LYS A 338 5.65 0.56 33.56
C LYS A 338 6.55 0.72 32.33
N ALA A 339 7.51 1.63 32.35
CA ALA A 339 8.48 1.80 31.27
C ALA A 339 9.31 0.52 31.08
N ILE A 340 9.88 -0.03 32.15
CA ILE A 340 10.65 -1.30 32.12
C ILE A 340 9.79 -2.45 31.61
N ALA A 341 8.57 -2.61 32.13
CA ALA A 341 7.66 -3.66 31.69
C ALA A 341 7.31 -3.54 30.19
N THR A 342 7.03 -2.32 29.72
CA THR A 342 6.67 -2.06 28.32
C THR A 342 7.88 -2.24 27.39
N ALA A 343 9.07 -1.78 27.79
CA ALA A 343 10.31 -1.98 27.04
C ALA A 343 10.73 -3.46 26.98
N THR A 344 10.53 -4.21 28.06
CA THR A 344 10.77 -5.65 28.09
C THR A 344 9.89 -6.37 27.09
N ALA A 345 8.60 -6.03 27.03
CA ALA A 345 7.68 -6.60 26.04
C ALA A 345 8.11 -6.30 24.58
N ALA A 346 8.65 -5.10 24.31
CA ALA A 346 9.24 -4.77 23.01
C ALA A 346 10.45 -5.65 22.70
N CYS A 347 11.39 -5.78 23.65
CA CYS A 347 12.56 -6.66 23.54
C CYS A 347 12.19 -8.14 23.32
N GLU A 348 11.13 -8.63 23.97
CA GLU A 348 10.66 -10.01 23.77
C GLU A 348 10.17 -10.24 22.34
N ILE A 349 9.46 -9.26 21.76
CA ILE A 349 8.99 -9.31 20.37
C ILE A 349 10.17 -9.31 19.40
N SER A 350 11.19 -8.46 19.62
CA SER A 350 12.41 -8.43 18.81
C SER A 350 13.42 -9.53 19.18
N GLN A 351 13.08 -10.41 20.13
CA GLN A 351 13.95 -11.47 20.66
C GLN A 351 15.30 -10.95 21.18
N TYR A 352 15.33 -9.73 21.70
CA TYR A 352 16.53 -9.05 22.20
C TYR A 352 17.62 -8.89 21.13
N LYS A 353 17.22 -8.72 19.86
CA LYS A 353 18.12 -8.58 18.70
C LYS A 353 18.01 -7.22 18.00
N ASP A 354 17.33 -6.26 18.61
CA ASP A 354 17.24 -4.88 18.11
C ASP A 354 18.01 -3.92 19.03
N PHE A 355 18.89 -3.12 18.44
CA PHE A 355 19.70 -2.13 19.15
C PHE A 355 18.84 -1.09 19.89
N SER A 356 17.78 -0.62 19.24
CA SER A 356 16.94 0.47 19.76
C SER A 356 16.10 -0.02 20.94
N ASP A 357 15.57 -1.24 20.85
CA ASP A 357 14.81 -1.87 21.94
C ASP A 357 15.67 -2.07 23.19
N LEU A 358 16.90 -2.57 23.03
CA LEU A 358 17.83 -2.75 24.15
C LEU A 358 18.25 -1.42 24.78
N THR A 359 18.49 -0.40 23.95
CA THR A 359 18.80 0.97 24.42
C THR A 359 17.62 1.58 25.17
N LEU A 360 16.39 1.37 24.70
CA LEU A 360 15.16 1.80 25.37
C LEU A 360 14.97 1.08 26.71
N LEU A 361 15.26 -0.22 26.79
CA LEU A 361 15.22 -0.99 28.04
C LEU A 361 16.28 -0.48 29.02
N ALA A 362 17.50 -0.22 28.57
CA ALA A 362 18.56 0.39 29.38
C ALA A 362 18.12 1.76 29.92
N ALA A 363 17.55 2.63 29.08
CA ALA A 363 17.05 3.92 29.48
C ALA A 363 15.91 3.82 30.51
N ALA A 364 15.00 2.85 30.36
CA ALA A 364 13.94 2.59 31.33
C ALA A 364 14.50 2.20 32.70
N HIS A 365 15.47 1.28 32.75
CA HIS A 365 16.18 0.91 33.99
C HIS A 365 16.93 2.10 34.60
N GLY A 366 17.62 2.91 33.77
CA GLY A 366 18.30 4.11 34.21
C GLY A 366 17.34 5.15 34.83
N SER A 367 16.13 5.29 34.27
CA SER A 367 15.08 6.17 34.83
C SER A 367 14.53 5.69 36.17
N ALA A 368 14.64 4.38 36.46
CA ALA A 368 14.28 3.79 37.75
C ALA A 368 15.42 3.88 38.78
N GLY A 369 16.60 4.39 38.40
CA GLY A 369 17.80 4.38 39.24
C GLY A 369 18.53 3.04 39.27
N GLU A 370 18.16 2.09 38.39
CA GLU A 370 18.77 0.75 38.31
C GLU A 370 20.01 0.77 37.38
N PHE A 371 20.99 1.63 37.71
CA PHE A 371 22.09 1.97 36.81
C PHE A 371 22.98 0.80 36.41
N GLU A 372 23.26 -0.15 37.32
CA GLU A 372 24.03 -1.36 36.98
C GLU A 372 23.30 -2.21 35.91
N THR A 373 21.98 -2.33 36.03
CA THR A 373 21.15 -3.05 35.06
C THR A 373 21.06 -2.29 33.74
N ALA A 374 20.95 -0.96 33.80
CA ALA A 374 20.98 -0.10 32.63
C ALA A 374 22.29 -0.24 31.84
N ILE A 375 23.44 -0.26 32.54
CA ILE A 375 24.76 -0.48 31.92
C ILE A 375 24.80 -1.85 31.23
N GLY A 376 24.38 -2.92 31.91
CA GLY A 376 24.40 -4.27 31.32
C GLY A 376 23.55 -4.38 30.04
N TRP A 377 22.38 -3.76 30.01
CA TRP A 377 21.55 -3.70 28.79
C TRP A 377 22.16 -2.81 27.71
N GLN A 378 22.78 -1.70 28.07
CA GLN A 378 23.45 -0.81 27.12
C GLN A 378 24.70 -1.48 26.51
N GLU A 379 25.48 -2.22 27.30
CA GLU A 379 26.59 -3.05 26.81
C GLU A 379 26.10 -4.12 25.84
N LYS A 380 24.99 -4.80 26.16
CA LYS A 380 24.37 -5.75 25.23
C LYS A 380 23.92 -5.09 23.93
N SER A 381 23.42 -3.85 23.98
CA SER A 381 23.07 -3.11 22.76
C SER A 381 24.30 -2.83 21.88
N LEU A 382 25.48 -2.59 22.47
CA LEU A 382 26.72 -2.35 21.71
C LEU A 382 27.13 -3.54 20.86
N GLU A 383 26.82 -4.76 21.27
CA GLU A 383 27.07 -5.97 20.46
C GLU A 383 26.30 -5.96 19.13
N LEU A 384 25.22 -5.18 19.05
CA LEU A 384 24.33 -5.04 17.89
C LEU A 384 24.48 -3.69 17.18
N ALA A 385 25.30 -2.78 17.73
CA ALA A 385 25.41 -1.43 17.24
C ALA A 385 26.15 -1.36 15.89
N MET A 386 25.62 -0.57 14.96
CA MET A 386 26.35 -0.14 13.78
C MET A 386 27.42 0.90 14.15
N GLU A 387 28.43 1.11 13.30
CA GLU A 387 29.53 2.05 13.58
C GLU A 387 29.03 3.46 13.96
N GLU A 388 27.98 3.94 13.29
CA GLU A 388 27.36 5.25 13.54
C GLU A 388 26.67 5.34 14.92
N GLN A 389 26.28 4.21 15.49
CA GLN A 389 25.57 4.13 16.78
C GLN A 389 26.53 3.97 17.97
N MET A 390 27.79 3.60 17.72
CA MET A 390 28.80 3.39 18.76
C MET A 390 29.03 4.62 19.65
N PRO A 391 29.17 5.86 19.11
CA PRO A 391 29.45 7.02 19.95
C PRO A 391 28.34 7.32 20.94
N ILE A 392 27.07 7.21 20.52
CA ILE A 392 25.95 7.51 21.39
C ILE A 392 25.76 6.43 22.46
N ALA A 393 25.91 5.15 22.10
CA ALA A 393 25.81 4.06 23.06
C ALA A 393 26.91 4.14 24.13
N GLN A 394 28.14 4.52 23.78
CA GLN A 394 29.22 4.75 24.75
C GLN A 394 28.92 5.94 25.68
N LYS A 395 28.37 7.04 25.14
CA LYS A 395 27.93 8.19 25.96
C LYS A 395 26.86 7.78 26.97
N LEU A 396 25.93 6.90 26.59
CA LEU A 396 24.90 6.38 27.50
C LEU A 396 25.49 5.54 28.63
N ILE A 397 26.48 4.69 28.34
CA ILE A 397 27.19 3.94 29.40
C ILE A 397 27.86 4.89 30.39
N ALA A 398 28.60 5.88 29.89
CA ALA A 398 29.27 6.87 30.74
C ALA A 398 28.26 7.64 31.61
N LEU A 399 27.09 7.98 31.05
CA LEU A 399 26.01 8.63 31.79
C LEU A 399 25.51 7.75 32.96
N TYR A 400 25.26 6.47 32.70
CA TYR A 400 24.79 5.54 33.73
C TYR A 400 25.87 5.24 34.77
N GLN A 401 27.16 5.24 34.40
CA GLN A 401 28.29 5.14 35.33
C GLN A 401 28.37 6.34 36.29
N GLU A 402 27.89 7.50 35.86
CA GLU A 402 27.75 8.70 36.71
C GLU A 402 26.42 8.73 37.50
N GLU A 403 25.66 7.63 37.51
CA GLU A 403 24.35 7.50 38.17
C GLU A 403 23.34 8.57 37.70
N LYS A 404 23.39 8.93 36.42
CA LYS A 404 22.47 9.88 35.81
C LYS A 404 21.47 9.15 34.91
N PRO A 405 20.16 9.42 35.02
CA PRO A 405 19.18 8.88 34.08
C PRO A 405 19.37 9.49 32.69
N PHE A 406 18.79 8.85 31.68
CA PHE A 406 18.80 9.36 30.32
C PHE A 406 18.27 10.80 30.24
N ASP A 407 19.06 11.70 29.65
CA ASP A 407 18.66 13.07 29.32
C ASP A 407 18.47 13.19 27.80
N PRO A 408 17.26 13.54 27.31
CA PRO A 408 17.01 13.80 25.90
C PRO A 408 17.94 14.83 25.25
N LYS A 409 18.61 15.70 26.02
CA LYS A 409 19.61 16.65 25.48
C LYS A 409 20.91 15.98 25.03
N LEU A 410 21.22 14.78 25.51
CA LEU A 410 22.41 14.02 25.08
C LEU A 410 22.36 13.61 23.59
N LEU A 411 21.16 13.69 23.03
CA LEU A 411 20.83 13.42 21.65
C LEU A 411 20.98 14.64 20.72
N GLU A 412 21.10 15.84 21.29
CA GLU A 412 21.44 17.02 20.50
C GLU A 412 22.95 16.95 20.20
N SER A 413 23.31 16.54 18.98
CA SER A 413 24.72 16.56 18.54
C SER A 413 25.30 17.96 18.72
N ASP A 414 26.58 18.06 19.10
CA ASP A 414 27.36 19.29 18.96
C ASP A 414 27.13 19.87 17.55
N PRO A 415 26.97 21.20 17.41
CA PRO A 415 26.79 21.82 16.10
C PRO A 415 27.94 21.39 15.19
N ALA A 416 27.60 20.96 13.97
CA ALA A 416 28.57 20.57 12.96
C ALA A 416 29.66 21.67 12.85
N PRO A 417 30.95 21.31 12.75
CA PRO A 417 32.00 22.30 12.61
C PRO A 417 31.68 23.20 11.41
N GLU A 418 31.66 24.52 11.65
CA GLU A 418 31.42 25.52 10.62
C GLU A 418 32.26 25.18 9.37
N ALA A 419 31.58 25.01 8.24
CA ALA A 419 32.26 24.80 6.97
C ALA A 419 33.20 25.98 6.75
N LYS A 420 34.51 25.71 6.80
CA LYS A 420 35.52 26.73 6.50
C LYS A 420 35.23 27.33 5.13
N PRO A 421 35.23 28.66 4.98
CA PRO A 421 34.99 29.30 3.70
C PRO A 421 36.06 28.81 2.71
N THR A 422 35.60 28.27 1.59
CA THR A 422 36.45 27.83 0.50
C THR A 422 37.14 29.08 -0.06
N THR A 423 38.42 29.27 0.25
CA THR A 423 39.26 30.23 -0.44
C THR A 423 39.44 29.80 -1.90
N GLN A 424 39.36 30.81 -2.77
CA GLN A 424 39.26 30.83 -4.24
C GLN A 424 40.16 29.87 -5.01
#